data_AF-A0A0V0RZ35-F1
#
_entry.id   AF-A0A0V0RZ35-F1
#
_cell.length_a   1.000
_cell.length_b   1.000
_cell.length_c   1.000
_cell.angle_alpha   90.00
_cell.angle_beta   90.00
_cell.angle_gamma   90.00
#
_symmetry.space_group_name_H-M   'P 1'
#
loop_
_entity.id
_entity.type
_entity.pdbx_description
1 polymer ?
#
loop_
_entity_poly.entity_id
_entity_poly.type
_entity_poly.pdbx_seq_one_letter_code
_entity_poly.pdbx_strand_id
1 'polypeptide(L)'
;MVRKEADGKENESEVDLVGKGICNFGEVAHLSSYPNITRLTLSHNKITVVPPSIAELAALEMLWLWNNRIEELPTSISSLSKLRVLNLGCNRLRTLPRGFGSFQSLEILDLTCNNLNEKSLPGNFFMLEALRALYLGDNHFEVMSPEVCNLKKLQILVLRDNNLIFLPKEIGELSRLKELHIQGNRLTVLPPEIGQLDVVGSKQVLRLDNNPWVAPIADQLQKGEAQIMNYIRSETYKYLYGRHLAAGTPLPSRVADKPKK
;
A
#
# COMPACT_ATOMS: atom_id res chain seq x y z
N MET A 1 24.15 26.92 33.73
CA MET A 1 24.48 27.64 32.48
C MET A 1 23.81 26.88 31.33
N VAL A 2 22.56 27.22 31.05
CA VAL A 2 21.72 26.58 30.04
C VAL A 2 21.98 27.29 28.71
N ARG A 3 22.43 26.54 27.69
CA ARG A 3 22.62 27.04 26.32
C ARG A 3 21.32 26.90 25.54
N LYS A 4 20.74 28.07 25.21
CA LYS A 4 19.97 28.50 24.02
C LYS A 4 19.58 27.42 23.01
N GLU A 5 18.28 27.21 22.77
CA GLU A 5 17.41 27.95 21.80
C GLU A 5 17.79 27.71 20.33
N ALA A 6 16.92 26.98 19.64
CA ALA A 6 16.63 27.03 18.20
C ALA A 6 15.11 26.85 18.10
N ASP A 7 14.32 27.92 18.13
CA ASP A 7 13.85 28.68 16.95
C ASP A 7 13.10 27.73 15.97
N GLY A 8 11.77 27.63 15.95
CA GLY A 8 10.77 28.66 16.25
C GLY A 8 10.14 29.23 14.97
N LYS A 9 9.91 28.41 13.94
CA LYS A 9 8.96 28.70 12.87
C LYS A 9 8.04 27.49 12.68
N GLU A 10 6.95 27.45 13.43
CA GLU A 10 5.79 26.66 13.01
C GLU A 10 5.35 27.24 11.66
N ASN A 11 5.53 26.47 10.60
CA ASN A 11 5.13 26.85 9.27
C ASN A 11 3.59 26.91 9.31
N GLU A 12 2.98 28.10 9.18
CA GLU A 12 1.53 28.31 9.32
C GLU A 12 0.67 27.45 8.36
N SER A 13 1.31 26.78 7.40
CA SER A 13 0.73 25.80 6.47
C SER A 13 0.78 24.35 6.96
N GLU A 14 1.34 24.07 8.13
CA GLU A 14 1.46 22.72 8.70
C GLU A 14 0.77 22.65 10.07
N VAL A 15 -0.13 21.68 10.24
CA VAL A 15 -0.89 21.48 11.47
C VAL A 15 -0.61 20.08 12.01
N ASP A 16 -0.08 20.01 13.23
CA ASP A 16 0.20 18.76 13.93
C ASP A 16 -0.71 18.57 15.16
N LEU A 17 -1.58 17.58 15.07
CA LEU A 17 -2.56 17.19 16.08
C LEU A 17 -2.40 15.71 16.46
N VAL A 18 -1.15 15.21 16.50
CA VAL A 18 -0.87 13.83 16.91
C VAL A 18 -1.25 13.58 18.37
N GLY A 19 -1.92 12.45 18.64
CA GLY A 19 -2.12 11.96 20.00
C GLY A 19 -3.02 12.83 20.88
N LYS A 20 -3.83 13.70 20.31
CA LYS A 20 -4.71 14.63 21.04
C LYS A 20 -6.00 13.98 21.55
N GLY A 21 -6.25 12.73 21.17
CA GLY A 21 -7.46 12.01 21.56
C GLY A 21 -8.71 12.43 20.78
N ILE A 22 -8.52 13.10 19.64
CA ILE A 22 -9.61 13.59 18.78
C ILE A 22 -10.48 12.42 18.35
N CYS A 23 -11.79 12.53 18.57
CA CYS A 23 -12.73 11.46 18.25
C CYS A 23 -13.53 11.75 16.98
N ASN A 24 -13.72 13.02 16.64
CA ASN A 24 -14.44 13.44 15.44
C ASN A 24 -13.82 14.71 14.85
N PHE A 25 -14.06 14.94 13.55
CA PHE A 25 -13.55 16.13 12.87
C PHE A 25 -14.24 17.44 13.29
N GLY A 26 -15.37 17.39 14.00
CA GLY A 26 -16.01 18.59 14.55
C GLY A 26 -15.09 19.34 15.52
N GLU A 27 -14.24 18.62 16.25
CA GLU A 27 -13.21 19.19 17.14
C GLU A 27 -12.15 20.00 16.36
N VAL A 28 -11.99 19.73 15.06
CA VAL A 28 -11.04 20.40 14.16
C VAL A 28 -11.74 21.12 13.00
N ALA A 29 -13.03 21.43 13.14
CA ALA A 29 -13.81 22.11 12.09
C ALA A 29 -13.25 23.52 11.77
N HIS A 30 -12.57 24.15 12.72
CA HIS A 30 -11.91 25.44 12.51
C HIS A 30 -10.79 25.38 11.46
N LEU A 31 -10.27 24.19 11.13
CA LEU A 31 -9.23 24.03 10.09
C LEU A 31 -9.72 24.46 8.70
N SER A 32 -11.03 24.38 8.42
CA SER A 32 -11.63 24.89 7.18
C SER A 32 -11.36 26.39 6.96
N SER A 33 -11.12 27.15 8.04
CA SER A 33 -10.83 28.58 7.97
C SER A 33 -9.39 28.91 7.55
N TYR A 34 -8.52 27.90 7.42
CA TYR A 34 -7.11 28.05 7.06
C TYR A 34 -6.85 27.44 5.67
N PRO A 35 -7.11 28.20 4.57
CA PRO A 35 -7.04 27.66 3.21
C PRO A 35 -5.62 27.31 2.76
N ASN A 36 -4.60 27.72 3.52
CA ASN A 36 -3.18 27.52 3.20
C ASN A 36 -2.59 26.26 3.85
N ILE A 37 -3.39 25.44 4.55
CA ILE A 37 -2.89 24.18 5.13
C ILE A 37 -2.45 23.23 4.00
N THR A 38 -1.16 22.91 4.01
CA THR A 38 -0.48 21.99 3.10
C THR A 38 -0.20 20.64 3.76
N ARG A 39 -0.02 20.60 5.09
CA ARG A 39 0.19 19.37 5.85
C ARG A 39 -0.75 19.32 7.04
N LEU A 40 -1.51 18.22 7.16
CA LEU A 40 -2.36 17.94 8.31
C LEU A 40 -2.00 16.57 8.89
N THR A 41 -1.56 16.56 10.14
CA THR A 41 -1.23 15.35 10.89
C THR A 41 -2.23 15.12 12.01
N LEU A 42 -2.99 14.03 11.90
CA LEU A 42 -4.03 13.60 12.84
C LEU A 42 -3.77 12.16 13.34
N SER A 43 -2.52 11.69 13.28
CA SER A 43 -2.16 10.33 13.67
C SER A 43 -2.33 10.07 15.17
N HIS A 44 -2.51 8.80 15.56
CA HIS A 44 -2.71 8.39 16.97
C HIS A 44 -3.91 9.03 17.67
N ASN A 45 -4.99 9.29 16.94
CA ASN A 45 -6.25 9.78 17.52
C ASN A 45 -7.28 8.64 17.58
N LYS A 46 -8.55 8.99 17.80
CA LYS A 46 -9.67 8.05 17.89
C LYS A 46 -10.72 8.33 16.81
N ILE A 47 -10.31 8.96 15.71
CA ILE A 47 -11.19 9.39 14.63
C ILE A 47 -11.86 8.16 14.00
N THR A 48 -13.18 8.19 13.90
CA THR A 48 -13.98 7.11 13.27
C THR A 48 -14.46 7.45 11.87
N VAL A 49 -14.67 8.74 11.58
CA VAL A 49 -15.21 9.24 10.30
C VAL A 49 -14.42 10.46 9.84
N VAL A 50 -14.02 10.46 8.57
CA VAL A 50 -13.50 11.65 7.88
C VAL A 50 -14.68 12.33 7.16
N PRO A 51 -15.05 13.58 7.48
CA PRO A 51 -16.21 14.24 6.87
C PRO A 51 -15.88 14.72 5.45
N PRO A 52 -16.89 14.90 4.58
CA PRO A 52 -16.68 15.43 3.24
C PRO A 52 -15.98 16.80 3.19
N SER A 53 -16.11 17.61 4.25
CA SER A 53 -15.47 18.93 4.39
C SER A 53 -13.95 18.89 4.42
N ILE A 54 -13.33 17.71 4.58
CA ILE A 54 -11.86 17.58 4.39
C ILE A 54 -11.41 18.09 3.02
N ALA A 55 -12.28 18.00 2.01
CA ALA A 55 -12.03 18.47 0.65
C ALA A 55 -11.96 20.00 0.53
N GLU A 56 -12.38 20.76 1.55
CA GLU A 56 -12.27 22.22 1.60
C GLU A 56 -10.81 22.68 1.78
N LEU A 57 -9.94 21.81 2.29
CA LEU A 57 -8.50 22.07 2.42
C LEU A 57 -7.80 21.96 1.04
N ALA A 58 -8.13 22.85 0.12
CA ALA A 58 -7.70 22.80 -1.28
C ALA A 58 -6.18 22.91 -1.49
N ALA A 59 -5.44 23.43 -0.49
CA ALA A 59 -3.98 23.47 -0.51
C ALA A 59 -3.31 22.19 0.02
N LEU A 60 -4.07 21.22 0.54
CA LEU A 60 -3.53 20.07 1.27
C LEU A 60 -2.72 19.15 0.34
N GLU A 61 -1.45 18.97 0.68
CA GLU A 61 -0.50 18.11 -0.01
C GLU A 61 -0.24 16.80 0.76
N MET A 62 -0.32 16.84 2.09
CA MET A 62 -0.01 15.69 2.95
C MET A 62 -1.06 15.53 4.04
N LEU A 63 -1.72 14.37 4.06
CA LEU A 63 -2.71 14.01 5.06
C LEU A 63 -2.28 12.73 5.79
N TRP A 64 -2.06 12.84 7.09
CA TRP A 64 -1.65 11.73 7.95
C TRP A 64 -2.75 11.39 8.94
N LEU A 65 -3.34 10.21 8.79
CA LEU A 65 -4.43 9.67 9.61
C LEU A 65 -4.03 8.31 10.23
N TRP A 66 -2.73 8.05 10.33
CA TRP A 66 -2.21 6.78 10.81
C TRP A 66 -2.68 6.46 12.23
N ASN A 67 -3.02 5.19 12.50
CA ASN A 67 -3.42 4.72 13.83
C ASN A 67 -4.63 5.50 14.38
N ASN A 68 -5.75 5.38 13.67
CA ASN A 68 -7.08 5.88 14.05
C ASN A 68 -8.08 4.71 14.01
N ARG A 69 -9.39 5.00 13.97
CA ARG A 69 -10.47 4.00 13.92
C ARG A 69 -11.37 4.21 12.71
N ILE A 70 -10.82 4.74 11.62
CA ILE A 70 -11.58 5.14 10.43
C ILE A 70 -12.12 3.89 9.73
N GLU A 71 -13.45 3.83 9.54
CA GLU A 71 -14.11 2.71 8.87
C GLU A 71 -14.41 2.99 7.39
N GLU A 72 -14.62 4.26 7.05
CA GLU A 72 -14.93 4.72 5.70
C GLU A 72 -14.35 6.11 5.41
N LEU A 73 -14.18 6.41 4.12
CA LEU A 73 -13.74 7.71 3.63
C LEU A 73 -14.85 8.34 2.79
N PRO A 74 -14.97 9.68 2.81
CA PRO A 74 -15.94 10.38 1.98
C PRO A 74 -15.50 10.30 0.51
N THR A 75 -16.45 10.26 -0.42
CA THR A 75 -16.16 10.29 -1.86
C THR A 75 -15.41 11.55 -2.29
N SER A 76 -15.61 12.67 -1.57
CA SER A 76 -14.93 13.94 -1.85
C SER A 76 -13.42 13.91 -1.53
N ILE A 77 -12.89 12.89 -0.85
CA ILE A 77 -11.46 12.80 -0.52
C ILE A 77 -10.58 12.89 -1.78
N SER A 78 -11.03 12.31 -2.90
CA SER A 78 -10.30 12.34 -4.18
C SER A 78 -10.36 13.68 -4.91
N SER A 79 -11.13 14.64 -4.40
CA SER A 79 -11.18 16.02 -4.93
C SER A 79 -10.00 16.88 -4.46
N LEU A 80 -9.20 16.40 -3.52
CA LEU A 80 -7.97 17.06 -3.07
C LEU A 80 -6.89 16.97 -4.17
N SER A 81 -6.95 17.90 -5.12
CA SER A 81 -6.13 17.88 -6.36
C SER A 81 -4.63 18.00 -6.11
N LYS A 82 -4.23 18.62 -5.00
CA LYS A 82 -2.82 18.78 -4.61
C LYS A 82 -2.31 17.68 -3.67
N LEU A 83 -3.16 16.73 -3.25
CA LEU A 83 -2.75 15.71 -2.30
C LEU A 83 -1.73 14.76 -2.93
N ARG A 84 -0.54 14.70 -2.34
CA ARG A 84 0.59 13.87 -2.76
C ARG A 84 0.83 12.69 -1.84
N VAL A 85 0.54 12.85 -0.55
CA VAL A 85 0.72 11.82 0.48
C VAL A 85 -0.56 11.62 1.25
N LEU A 86 -1.07 10.39 1.24
CA LEU A 86 -2.21 9.97 2.05
C LEU A 86 -1.80 8.74 2.89
N ASN A 87 -1.68 8.94 4.19
CA ASN A 87 -1.42 7.87 5.14
C ASN A 87 -2.68 7.52 5.93
N LEU A 88 -3.21 6.33 5.69
CA LEU A 88 -4.38 5.73 6.32
C LEU A 88 -4.05 4.40 7.01
N GLY A 89 -2.76 4.14 7.26
CA GLY A 89 -2.34 2.89 7.86
C GLY A 89 -2.88 2.72 9.29
N CYS A 90 -3.04 1.48 9.74
CA CYS A 90 -3.59 1.14 11.05
C CYS A 90 -4.96 1.79 11.30
N ASN A 91 -5.93 1.50 10.42
CA ASN A 91 -7.32 1.91 10.55
C ASN A 91 -8.24 0.68 10.41
N ARG A 92 -9.53 0.89 10.20
CA ARG A 92 -10.55 -0.17 10.09
C ARG A 92 -11.25 -0.14 8.74
N LEU A 93 -10.58 0.38 7.71
CA LEU A 93 -11.16 0.54 6.38
C LEU A 93 -11.54 -0.82 5.80
N ARG A 94 -12.80 -0.95 5.41
CA ARG A 94 -13.33 -2.15 4.72
C ARG A 94 -13.52 -1.95 3.23
N THR A 95 -13.61 -0.70 2.80
CA THR A 95 -13.80 -0.30 1.40
C THR A 95 -13.19 1.07 1.16
N LEU A 96 -12.83 1.36 -0.08
CA LEU A 96 -12.49 2.69 -0.54
C LEU A 96 -13.66 3.25 -1.36
N PRO A 97 -13.94 4.56 -1.25
CA PRO A 97 -15.10 5.17 -1.90
C PRO A 97 -15.00 5.14 -3.42
N ARG A 98 -16.15 5.20 -4.12
CA ARG A 98 -16.16 5.38 -5.58
C ARG A 98 -15.40 6.66 -5.95
N GLY A 99 -14.66 6.61 -7.06
CA GLY A 99 -13.86 7.74 -7.49
C GLY A 99 -12.50 7.85 -6.77
N PHE A 100 -12.11 6.88 -5.93
CA PHE A 100 -10.81 6.92 -5.25
C PHE A 100 -9.64 6.99 -6.23
N GLY A 101 -9.77 6.40 -7.42
CA GLY A 101 -8.77 6.51 -8.49
C GLY A 101 -8.61 7.89 -9.13
N SER A 102 -9.40 8.89 -8.74
CA SER A 102 -9.43 10.21 -9.38
C SER A 102 -8.43 11.22 -8.79
N PHE A 103 -7.58 10.83 -7.85
CA PHE A 103 -6.52 11.72 -7.36
C PHE A 103 -5.55 12.08 -8.49
N GLN A 104 -5.34 13.38 -8.71
CA GLN A 104 -4.48 13.89 -9.78
C GLN A 104 -2.99 13.81 -9.43
N SER A 105 -2.66 14.01 -8.15
CA SER A 105 -1.27 14.22 -7.70
C SER A 105 -0.79 13.20 -6.67
N LEU A 106 -1.59 12.16 -6.36
CA LEU A 106 -1.27 11.23 -5.27
C LEU A 106 -0.06 10.35 -5.65
N GLU A 107 1.04 10.53 -4.93
CA GLU A 107 2.31 9.82 -5.14
C GLU A 107 2.49 8.67 -4.14
N ILE A 108 2.03 8.86 -2.90
CA ILE A 108 2.22 7.90 -1.80
C ILE A 108 0.88 7.62 -1.16
N LEU A 109 0.50 6.35 -1.16
CA LEU A 109 -0.70 5.85 -0.51
C LEU A 109 -0.33 4.71 0.44
N ASP A 110 -0.58 4.93 1.74
CA ASP A 110 -0.42 3.90 2.76
C ASP A 110 -1.78 3.47 3.31
N LEU A 111 -2.13 2.21 3.06
CA LEU A 111 -3.34 1.52 3.52
C LEU A 111 -2.99 0.29 4.38
N THR A 112 -1.76 0.21 4.88
CA THR A 112 -1.26 -0.92 5.68
C THR A 112 -2.10 -1.12 6.93
N CYS A 113 -2.28 -2.37 7.39
CA CYS A 113 -3.06 -2.68 8.61
C CYS A 113 -4.50 -2.12 8.54
N ASN A 114 -5.28 -2.60 7.58
CA ASN A 114 -6.71 -2.32 7.44
C ASN A 114 -7.50 -3.63 7.22
N ASN A 115 -8.79 -3.53 6.90
CA ASN A 115 -9.65 -4.68 6.60
C ASN A 115 -9.98 -4.77 5.11
N LEU A 116 -9.04 -4.40 4.23
CA LEU A 116 -9.24 -4.39 2.78
C LEU A 116 -9.00 -5.77 2.15
N ASN A 117 -9.70 -6.02 1.05
CA ASN A 117 -9.48 -7.15 0.14
C ASN A 117 -9.66 -6.66 -1.31
N GLU A 118 -9.59 -7.58 -2.28
CA GLU A 118 -9.72 -7.26 -3.71
C GLU A 118 -11.05 -6.60 -4.09
N LYS A 119 -12.14 -6.86 -3.35
CA LYS A 119 -13.47 -6.24 -3.57
C LYS A 119 -13.60 -4.87 -2.89
N SER A 120 -12.68 -4.52 -2.00
CA SER A 120 -12.66 -3.24 -1.30
C SER A 120 -12.14 -2.09 -2.17
N LEU A 121 -11.47 -2.40 -3.29
CA LEU A 121 -10.92 -1.41 -4.21
C LEU A 121 -11.97 -1.05 -5.29
N PRO A 122 -12.26 0.25 -5.53
CA PRO A 122 -13.17 0.66 -6.60
C PRO A 122 -12.57 0.37 -7.98
N GLY A 123 -13.42 0.22 -8.99
CA GLY A 123 -12.97 -0.14 -10.35
C GLY A 123 -12.01 0.85 -11.02
N ASN A 124 -11.92 2.09 -10.53
CA ASN A 124 -10.94 3.06 -11.02
C ASN A 124 -9.65 3.12 -10.17
N PHE A 125 -9.48 2.29 -9.14
CA PHE A 125 -8.36 2.37 -8.20
C PHE A 125 -6.98 2.38 -8.89
N PHE A 126 -6.82 1.61 -9.96
CA PHE A 126 -5.55 1.53 -10.69
C PHE A 126 -5.35 2.65 -11.74
N MET A 127 -6.20 3.68 -11.72
CA MET A 127 -6.05 4.90 -12.54
C MET A 127 -5.24 6.00 -11.83
N LEU A 128 -4.59 5.70 -10.70
CA LEU A 128 -3.73 6.64 -9.97
C LEU A 128 -2.39 6.85 -10.71
N GLU A 129 -2.39 7.66 -11.77
CA GLU A 129 -1.26 7.84 -12.70
C GLU A 129 0.00 8.45 -12.07
N ALA A 130 -0.14 9.14 -10.95
CA ALA A 130 0.97 9.75 -10.21
C ALA A 130 1.59 8.80 -9.18
N LEU A 131 0.97 7.65 -8.89
CA LEU A 131 1.34 6.80 -7.76
C LEU A 131 2.73 6.18 -7.92
N ARG A 132 3.55 6.34 -6.88
CA ARG A 132 4.95 5.87 -6.80
C ARG A 132 5.14 4.86 -5.68
N ALA A 133 4.40 4.97 -4.59
CA ALA A 133 4.45 4.01 -3.50
C ALA A 133 3.05 3.62 -3.05
N LEU A 134 2.79 2.32 -3.05
CA LEU A 134 1.53 1.72 -2.62
C LEU A 134 1.81 0.71 -1.51
N TYR A 135 1.26 0.98 -0.33
CA TYR A 135 1.35 0.07 0.81
C TYR A 135 -0.03 -0.53 1.12
N LEU A 136 -0.14 -1.84 0.95
CA LEU A 136 -1.32 -2.66 1.20
C LEU A 136 -1.01 -3.80 2.18
N GLY A 137 0.08 -3.68 2.95
CA GLY A 137 0.51 -4.72 3.88
C GLY A 137 -0.51 -4.98 4.99
N ASP A 138 -0.51 -6.17 5.56
CA ASP A 138 -1.40 -6.55 6.69
C ASP A 138 -2.89 -6.25 6.40
N ASN A 139 -3.39 -6.79 5.29
CA ASN A 139 -4.78 -6.74 4.85
C ASN A 139 -5.25 -8.18 4.53
N HIS A 140 -6.36 -8.32 3.79
CA HIS A 140 -7.00 -9.61 3.51
C HIS A 140 -7.02 -9.94 2.00
N PHE A 141 -6.08 -9.41 1.22
CA PHE A 141 -6.01 -9.69 -0.22
C PHE A 141 -5.67 -11.15 -0.47
N GLU A 142 -6.50 -11.86 -1.23
CA GLU A 142 -6.18 -13.20 -1.76
C GLU A 142 -5.63 -13.15 -3.18
N VAL A 143 -6.05 -12.12 -3.93
CA VAL A 143 -5.66 -11.91 -5.32
C VAL A 143 -5.35 -10.43 -5.53
N MET A 144 -4.27 -10.15 -6.25
CA MET A 144 -3.98 -8.81 -6.76
C MET A 144 -4.56 -8.69 -8.17
N SER A 145 -5.32 -7.62 -8.44
CA SER A 145 -5.88 -7.36 -9.77
C SER A 145 -4.77 -7.23 -10.84
N PRO A 146 -4.94 -7.81 -12.05
CA PRO A 146 -4.06 -7.57 -13.19
C PRO A 146 -3.89 -6.09 -13.53
N GLU A 147 -4.90 -5.26 -13.25
CA GLU A 147 -4.88 -3.83 -13.47
C GLU A 147 -3.80 -3.08 -12.66
N VAL A 148 -3.13 -3.74 -11.71
CA VAL A 148 -1.96 -3.19 -11.03
C VAL A 148 -0.91 -2.68 -12.02
N CYS A 149 -0.80 -3.30 -13.21
CA CYS A 149 0.10 -2.85 -14.26
C CYS A 149 -0.18 -1.43 -14.78
N ASN A 150 -1.38 -0.88 -14.56
CA ASN A 150 -1.74 0.49 -14.96
C ASN A 150 -1.01 1.56 -14.13
N LEU A 151 -0.47 1.20 -12.95
CA LEU A 151 0.32 2.08 -12.10
C LEU A 151 1.75 2.24 -12.65
N LYS A 152 1.90 2.80 -13.86
CA LYS A 152 3.16 2.84 -14.63
C LYS A 152 4.30 3.62 -13.95
N LYS A 153 4.02 4.45 -12.94
CA LYS A 153 5.02 5.18 -12.14
C LYS A 153 5.40 4.49 -10.83
N LEU A 154 4.79 3.35 -10.51
CA LEU A 154 4.99 2.67 -9.24
C LEU A 154 6.43 2.18 -9.09
N GLN A 155 7.02 2.50 -7.93
CA GLN A 155 8.39 2.17 -7.54
C GLN A 155 8.41 1.23 -6.33
N ILE A 156 7.43 1.37 -5.43
CA ILE A 156 7.32 0.59 -4.21
C ILE A 156 5.93 -0.05 -4.16
N LEU A 157 5.89 -1.38 -4.05
CA LEU A 157 4.67 -2.15 -3.84
C LEU A 157 4.83 -3.05 -2.62
N VAL A 158 4.06 -2.76 -1.57
CA VAL A 158 4.05 -3.55 -0.33
C VAL A 158 2.73 -4.30 -0.20
N LEU A 159 2.81 -5.61 -0.30
CA LEU A 159 1.72 -6.58 -0.17
C LEU A 159 1.98 -7.61 0.94
N ARG A 160 2.94 -7.33 1.83
CA ARG A 160 3.33 -8.24 2.92
C ARG A 160 2.13 -8.60 3.79
N ASP A 161 2.19 -9.76 4.44
CA ASP A 161 1.28 -10.13 5.52
C ASP A 161 -0.21 -10.16 5.11
N ASN A 162 -0.48 -10.54 3.86
CA ASN A 162 -1.81 -10.75 3.27
C ASN A 162 -2.12 -12.26 3.12
N ASN A 163 -3.15 -12.61 2.34
CA ASN A 163 -3.54 -13.98 2.04
C ASN A 163 -3.30 -14.36 0.58
N LEU A 164 -2.35 -13.70 -0.11
CA LEU A 164 -2.16 -13.84 -1.56
C LEU A 164 -1.82 -15.28 -1.93
N ILE A 165 -2.61 -15.85 -2.85
CA ILE A 165 -2.41 -17.22 -3.37
C ILE A 165 -1.65 -17.23 -4.70
N PHE A 166 -1.77 -16.16 -5.49
CA PHE A 166 -1.01 -15.95 -6.71
C PHE A 166 -0.79 -14.45 -6.95
N LEU A 167 0.21 -14.13 -7.78
CA LEU A 167 0.40 -12.80 -8.36
C LEU A 167 -0.02 -12.83 -9.84
N PRO A 168 -0.67 -11.77 -10.35
CA PRO A 168 -0.95 -11.64 -11.77
C PRO A 168 0.36 -11.54 -12.56
N LYS A 169 0.40 -12.10 -13.77
CA LYS A 169 1.57 -12.01 -14.66
C LYS A 169 1.89 -10.55 -15.05
N GLU A 170 0.86 -9.72 -15.08
CA GLU A 170 0.90 -8.29 -15.39
C GLU A 170 1.76 -7.50 -14.40
N ILE A 171 2.09 -8.07 -13.23
CA ILE A 171 3.07 -7.47 -12.30
C ILE A 171 4.43 -7.25 -12.96
N GLY A 172 4.80 -8.07 -13.95
CA GLY A 172 6.04 -7.93 -14.73
C GLY A 172 6.10 -6.66 -15.58
N GLU A 173 4.95 -6.01 -15.85
CA GLU A 173 4.89 -4.77 -16.63
C GLU A 173 5.24 -3.51 -15.81
N LEU A 174 5.41 -3.64 -14.50
CA LEU A 174 5.80 -2.56 -13.60
C LEU A 174 7.29 -2.24 -13.72
N SER A 175 7.70 -1.78 -14.91
CA SER A 175 9.11 -1.53 -15.27
C SER A 175 9.87 -0.52 -14.39
N ARG A 176 9.16 0.25 -13.56
CA ARG A 176 9.76 1.21 -12.60
C ARG A 176 9.83 0.67 -11.18
N LEU A 177 9.32 -0.53 -10.92
CA LEU A 177 9.30 -1.12 -9.58
C LEU A 177 10.72 -1.45 -9.13
N LYS A 178 11.05 -1.00 -7.92
CA LYS A 178 12.35 -1.19 -7.27
C LYS A 178 12.22 -1.97 -5.97
N GLU A 179 11.06 -1.84 -5.32
CA GLU A 179 10.79 -2.50 -4.05
C GLU A 179 9.49 -3.30 -4.15
N LEU A 180 9.60 -4.61 -3.93
CA LEU A 180 8.49 -5.54 -3.89
C LEU A 180 8.53 -6.35 -2.60
N HIS A 181 7.51 -6.17 -1.77
CA HIS A 181 7.37 -6.87 -0.50
C HIS A 181 6.14 -7.76 -0.54
N ILE A 182 6.35 -9.07 -0.61
CA ILE A 182 5.26 -10.07 -0.66
C ILE A 182 5.45 -11.16 0.42
N GLN A 183 6.30 -10.90 1.41
CA GLN A 183 6.52 -11.83 2.52
C GLN A 183 5.26 -12.03 3.37
N GLY A 184 5.09 -13.21 3.97
CA GLY A 184 3.93 -13.48 4.84
C GLY A 184 2.63 -13.67 4.07
N ASN A 185 2.66 -14.35 2.93
CA ASN A 185 1.49 -14.68 2.10
C ASN A 185 1.35 -16.20 1.94
N ARG A 186 0.49 -16.64 1.01
CA ARG A 186 0.23 -18.06 0.69
C ARG A 186 0.75 -18.41 -0.71
N LEU A 187 1.78 -17.72 -1.17
CA LEU A 187 2.34 -17.93 -2.50
C LEU A 187 3.15 -19.23 -2.52
N THR A 188 2.86 -20.08 -3.51
CA THR A 188 3.61 -21.33 -3.74
C THR A 188 4.59 -21.22 -4.91
N VAL A 189 4.26 -20.36 -5.87
CA VAL A 189 5.03 -20.05 -7.07
C VAL A 189 4.92 -18.57 -7.43
N LEU A 190 5.83 -18.09 -8.27
CA LEU A 190 5.83 -16.74 -8.84
C LEU A 190 5.60 -16.79 -10.36
N PRO A 191 4.83 -15.86 -10.96
CA PRO A 191 4.70 -15.80 -12.41
C PRO A 191 6.07 -15.50 -13.06
N PRO A 192 6.47 -16.21 -14.14
CA PRO A 192 7.77 -15.98 -14.80
C PRO A 192 8.02 -14.53 -15.22
N GLU A 193 6.94 -13.78 -15.50
CA GLU A 193 6.95 -12.37 -15.86
C GLU A 193 7.55 -11.47 -14.77
N ILE A 194 7.54 -11.90 -13.50
CA ILE A 194 8.25 -11.18 -12.42
C ILE A 194 9.75 -11.04 -12.74
N GLY A 195 10.31 -11.97 -13.52
CA GLY A 195 11.70 -11.93 -13.99
C GLY A 195 12.04 -10.72 -14.87
N GLN A 196 11.04 -10.02 -15.41
CA GLN A 196 11.21 -8.78 -16.17
C GLN A 196 11.51 -7.58 -15.28
N LEU A 197 11.24 -7.69 -13.97
CA LEU A 197 11.45 -6.60 -13.02
C LEU A 197 12.93 -6.47 -12.63
N ASP A 198 13.38 -5.23 -12.50
CA ASP A 198 14.68 -4.87 -11.94
C ASP A 198 14.54 -4.63 -10.42
N VAL A 199 14.33 -5.72 -9.68
CA VAL A 199 14.10 -5.72 -8.22
C VAL A 199 15.24 -6.37 -7.43
N VAL A 200 16.39 -6.59 -8.07
CA VAL A 200 17.59 -7.15 -7.42
C VAL A 200 18.78 -6.24 -7.68
N GLY A 201 19.42 -5.79 -6.60
CA GLY A 201 20.59 -4.91 -6.66
C GLY A 201 20.76 -4.11 -5.38
N SER A 202 21.77 -3.25 -5.33
CA SER A 202 22.10 -2.46 -4.14
C SER A 202 21.08 -1.37 -3.78
N LYS A 203 20.17 -1.03 -4.71
CA LYS A 203 19.13 -0.01 -4.55
C LYS A 203 17.72 -0.57 -4.69
N GLN A 204 17.60 -1.89 -4.71
CA GLN A 204 16.36 -2.62 -4.92
C GLN A 204 16.09 -3.51 -3.71
N VAL A 205 14.82 -3.79 -3.44
CA VAL A 205 14.41 -4.63 -2.32
C VAL A 205 13.38 -5.63 -2.80
N LEU A 206 13.71 -6.91 -2.65
CA LEU A 206 12.79 -8.02 -2.90
C LEU A 206 12.64 -8.82 -1.61
N ARG A 207 11.43 -8.89 -1.05
CA ARG A 207 11.13 -9.69 0.15
C ARG A 207 10.11 -10.78 -0.19
N LEU A 208 10.55 -12.02 -0.10
CA LEU A 208 9.80 -13.23 -0.47
C LEU A 208 9.54 -14.18 0.70
N ASP A 209 10.07 -13.87 1.88
CA ASP A 209 10.09 -14.75 3.04
C ASP A 209 8.69 -15.15 3.52
N ASN A 210 8.60 -16.17 4.37
CA ASN A 210 7.33 -16.57 5.02
C ASN A 210 6.19 -16.84 4.03
N ASN A 211 6.48 -17.60 2.98
CA ASN A 211 5.51 -18.12 2.02
C ASN A 211 5.71 -19.64 1.88
N PRO A 212 4.65 -20.41 1.61
CA PRO A 212 4.73 -21.86 1.41
C PRO A 212 5.27 -22.23 0.03
N TRP A 213 6.48 -21.77 -0.30
CA TRP A 213 7.13 -22.02 -1.58
C TRP A 213 7.29 -23.50 -1.87
N VAL A 214 7.10 -23.90 -3.12
CA VAL A 214 7.50 -25.23 -3.59
C VAL A 214 9.01 -25.41 -3.44
N ALA A 215 9.47 -26.65 -3.19
CA ALA A 215 10.88 -26.94 -2.93
C ALA A 215 11.85 -26.30 -3.94
N PRO A 216 11.60 -26.34 -5.27
CA PRO A 216 12.49 -25.70 -6.23
C PRO A 216 12.66 -24.18 -6.04
N ILE A 217 11.65 -23.46 -5.54
CA ILE A 217 11.76 -22.02 -5.23
C ILE A 217 12.46 -21.83 -3.90
N ALA A 218 12.08 -22.60 -2.87
CA ALA A 218 12.68 -22.54 -1.55
C ALA A 218 14.19 -22.77 -1.59
N ASP A 219 14.66 -23.75 -2.37
CA ASP A 219 16.07 -24.08 -2.53
C ASP A 219 16.88 -22.95 -3.20
N GLN A 220 16.26 -22.17 -4.08
CA GLN A 220 16.92 -21.02 -4.72
C GLN A 220 16.88 -19.78 -3.83
N LEU A 221 15.84 -19.60 -3.01
CA LEU A 221 15.76 -18.52 -2.03
C LEU A 221 16.87 -18.60 -0.98
N GLN A 222 17.23 -19.82 -0.55
CA GLN A 222 18.37 -20.03 0.36
C GLN A 222 19.71 -19.54 -0.22
N LYS A 223 19.81 -19.41 -1.55
CA LYS A 223 21.01 -18.94 -2.26
C LYS A 223 20.99 -17.42 -2.52
N GLY A 224 19.90 -16.73 -2.16
CA GLY A 224 19.73 -15.29 -2.31
C GLY A 224 18.78 -14.85 -3.43
N GLU A 225 18.36 -13.58 -3.38
CA GLU A 225 17.34 -12.99 -4.24
C GLU A 225 17.75 -12.95 -5.72
N ALA A 226 19.03 -12.75 -6.00
CA ALA A 226 19.56 -12.79 -7.36
C ALA A 226 19.42 -14.17 -8.00
N GLN A 227 19.64 -15.21 -7.22
CA GLN A 227 19.63 -16.58 -7.70
C GLN A 227 18.21 -17.06 -8.02
N ILE A 228 17.24 -16.74 -7.15
CA ILE A 228 15.82 -17.03 -7.43
C ILE A 228 15.36 -16.29 -8.69
N MET A 229 15.76 -15.03 -8.91
CA MET A 229 15.38 -14.29 -10.12
C MET A 229 15.99 -14.89 -11.39
N ASN A 230 17.25 -15.36 -11.35
CA ASN A 230 17.85 -16.09 -12.46
C ASN A 230 17.13 -17.40 -12.73
N TYR A 231 16.75 -18.12 -11.69
CA TYR A 231 15.97 -19.35 -11.81
C TYR A 231 14.60 -19.08 -12.45
N ILE A 232 13.88 -18.05 -12.00
CA ILE A 232 12.57 -17.67 -12.55
C ILE A 232 12.63 -17.32 -14.04
N ARG A 233 13.73 -16.71 -14.49
CA ARG A 233 13.95 -16.37 -15.92
C ARG A 233 14.22 -17.60 -16.80
N SER A 234 14.60 -18.74 -16.21
CA SER A 234 14.97 -19.93 -16.96
C SER A 234 13.77 -20.59 -17.64
N GLU A 235 14.02 -21.23 -18.80
CA GLU A 235 13.01 -22.06 -19.48
C GLU A 235 12.55 -23.24 -18.61
N THR A 236 13.45 -23.77 -17.78
CA THR A 236 13.13 -24.82 -16.81
C THR A 236 12.04 -24.38 -15.84
N TYR A 237 12.16 -23.18 -15.27
CA TYR A 237 11.14 -22.67 -14.36
C TYR A 237 9.83 -22.39 -15.07
N LYS A 238 9.86 -21.78 -16.28
CA LYS A 238 8.65 -21.53 -17.07
C LYS A 238 7.85 -22.80 -17.33
N TYR A 239 8.54 -23.89 -17.68
CA TYR A 239 7.93 -25.21 -17.86
C TYR A 239 7.33 -25.76 -16.56
N LEU A 240 8.08 -25.70 -15.44
CA LEU A 240 7.61 -26.18 -14.13
C LEU A 240 6.43 -25.37 -13.61
N TYR A 241 6.44 -24.05 -13.81
CA TYR A 241 5.35 -23.15 -13.48
C TYR A 241 4.06 -23.53 -14.22
N GLY A 242 4.14 -23.75 -15.54
CA GLY A 242 3.00 -24.19 -16.34
C GLY A 242 2.43 -25.54 -15.86
N ARG A 243 3.31 -26.49 -15.51
CA ARG A 243 2.89 -27.78 -14.95
C ARG A 243 2.23 -27.65 -13.58
N HIS A 244 2.75 -26.77 -12.72
CA HIS A 244 2.19 -26.51 -11.38
C HIS A 244 0.76 -25.97 -11.47
N LEU A 245 0.51 -25.02 -12.38
CA LEU A 245 -0.83 -24.49 -12.61
C LEU A 245 -1.79 -25.54 -13.16
N ALA A 246 -1.32 -26.41 -14.07
CA ALA A 246 -2.13 -27.49 -14.63
C ALA A 246 -2.45 -28.60 -13.62
N ALA A 247 -1.58 -28.81 -12.62
CA ALA A 247 -1.75 -29.85 -11.61
C ALA A 247 -2.85 -29.55 -10.58
N GLY A 248 -3.35 -28.31 -10.50
CA GLY A 248 -4.44 -27.93 -9.61
C GLY A 248 -4.13 -28.19 -8.13
N THR A 249 -2.89 -27.95 -7.70
CA THR A 249 -2.45 -28.19 -6.32
C THR A 249 -3.35 -27.47 -5.32
N PRO A 250 -3.81 -28.13 -4.24
CA PRO A 250 -4.67 -27.51 -3.24
C PRO A 250 -4.04 -26.23 -2.70
N LEU A 251 -4.86 -25.17 -2.56
CA LEU A 251 -4.40 -23.89 -2.02
C LEU A 251 -3.94 -24.09 -0.56
N PRO A 252 -2.79 -23.53 -0.15
CA PRO A 252 -2.34 -23.58 1.24
C PRO A 252 -3.42 -23.01 2.17
N SER A 253 -3.58 -23.48 3.41
CA SER A 253 -4.60 -22.94 4.32
C SER A 253 -4.43 -21.43 4.56
N ARG A 254 -5.54 -20.72 4.88
CA ARG A 254 -5.44 -19.33 5.37
C ARG A 254 -4.59 -19.29 6.64
N VAL A 255 -3.76 -18.26 6.77
CA VAL A 255 -3.16 -17.94 8.07
C VAL A 255 -4.31 -17.60 9.01
N ALA A 256 -4.35 -18.20 10.20
CA ALA A 256 -5.45 -18.01 11.15
C ALA A 256 -5.78 -16.52 11.32
N ASP A 257 -7.07 -16.18 11.38
CA ASP A 257 -7.55 -14.79 11.48
C ASP A 257 -6.73 -14.04 12.54
N LYS A 258 -5.94 -13.06 12.08
CA LYS A 258 -5.23 -12.16 12.99
C LYS A 258 -6.29 -11.49 13.88
N PRO A 259 -6.09 -11.40 15.20
CA PRO A 259 -7.06 -10.78 16.08
C PRO A 259 -7.35 -9.35 15.58
N LYS A 260 -8.63 -9.03 15.42
CA LYS A 260 -9.09 -7.66 15.09
C LYS A 260 -8.49 -6.70 16.13
N LYS A 261 -7.51 -5.88 15.72
CA LYS A 261 -6.97 -4.81 16.56
C LYS A 261 -7.79 -3.53 16.38
#